data_AF-A0A1E1K1H4-F1
#
_entry.id   AF-A0A1E1K1H4-F1
#
_cell.length_a   1.000
_cell.length_b   1.000
_cell.length_c   1.000
_cell.angle_alpha   90.00
_cell.angle_beta   90.00
_cell.angle_gamma   90.00
#
_symmetry.space_group_name_H-M   'P 1'
#
loop_
_entity.id
_entity.type
_entity.pdbx_description
1 polymer ?
#
loop_
_entity_poly.entity_id
_entity_poly.type
_entity_poly.pdbx_seq_one_letter_code
_entity_poly.pdbx_strand_id
1 'polypeptide(L)'
;MVIVRQKSNNSMDIDYVISEATVREKVQLTAGHDFWHTAPIPRLSVPSIKFSDGPNGVRGSKFFDSVPGVCIPCGSGLGATWNKTLLKAAGVLLSQECKVKGAHAWLGPTVNTHRSPLNGRGFESFSEDPFLSGILAAKIIEGVQSGGSAAVLKHFVANDQETEKRSVDVVISDRALREIYLLPFQLALRYGKPDAVMSSYNKVQGMHCSESKNLLRDILRTDWGFDGLIMSDWFGTCSTDAAFAAGLDLEMPGPSLHRSTAALLALSIGKLQMKDVDAAASNVLRFVQKLSRQSSER
;
A
#
# COMPACT_ATOMS: atom_id res chain seq x y z
N MET A 1 -4.02 -11.01 46.10
CA MET A 1 -3.61 -12.03 45.10
C MET A 1 -3.96 -11.47 43.72
N VAL A 2 -3.03 -10.71 43.14
CA VAL A 2 -3.21 -10.11 41.81
C VAL A 2 -2.99 -11.22 40.81
N ILE A 3 -4.04 -11.61 40.09
CA ILE A 3 -3.94 -12.58 39.00
C ILE A 3 -3.20 -11.88 37.86
N VAL A 4 -1.89 -12.11 37.81
CA VAL A 4 -1.08 -11.79 36.63
C VAL A 4 -1.58 -12.69 35.51
N ARG A 5 -2.38 -12.14 34.59
CA ARG A 5 -2.68 -12.79 33.33
C ARG A 5 -1.37 -12.95 32.57
N GLN A 6 -0.81 -14.16 32.55
CA GLN A 6 0.16 -14.55 31.54
C GLN A 6 -0.55 -14.48 30.17
N LYS A 7 -0.37 -13.37 29.45
CA LYS A 7 -0.72 -13.27 28.02
C LYS A 7 0.29 -14.14 27.27
N SER A 8 -0.14 -15.30 26.79
CA SER A 8 0.60 -16.10 25.81
C SER A 8 0.66 -15.37 24.46
N ASN A 9 1.86 -15.32 23.86
CA ASN A 9 2.22 -14.87 22.49
C ASN A 9 2.10 -13.37 22.14
N ASN A 10 3.14 -12.62 22.52
CA ASN A 10 3.94 -11.64 21.73
C ASN A 10 3.31 -10.76 20.61
N SER A 11 1.99 -10.53 20.58
CA SER A 11 1.38 -9.63 19.60
C SER A 11 0.99 -8.29 20.22
N MET A 12 1.48 -7.21 19.64
CA MET A 12 1.14 -5.82 19.94
C MET A 12 -0.38 -5.63 20.06
N ASP A 13 -0.85 -5.11 21.20
CA ASP A 13 -2.28 -4.89 21.49
C ASP A 13 -2.72 -3.53 20.91
N ILE A 14 -3.47 -3.55 19.80
CA ILE A 14 -3.78 -2.35 19.02
C ILE A 14 -4.62 -1.36 19.84
N ASP A 15 -5.62 -1.84 20.57
CA ASP A 15 -6.52 -0.99 21.35
C ASP A 15 -5.76 -0.29 22.48
N TYR A 16 -4.81 -1.01 23.12
CA TYR A 16 -3.90 -0.42 24.10
C TYR A 16 -2.97 0.64 23.47
N VAL A 17 -2.39 0.37 22.30
CA VAL A 17 -1.55 1.37 21.62
C VAL A 17 -2.37 2.63 21.30
N ILE A 18 -3.60 2.47 20.81
CA ILE A 18 -4.49 3.59 20.51
C ILE A 18 -4.95 4.32 21.78
N SER A 19 -5.14 3.65 22.92
CA SER A 19 -5.51 4.34 24.16
C SER A 19 -4.34 5.14 24.76
N GLU A 20 -3.13 4.57 24.70
CA GLU A 20 -1.94 5.15 25.36
C GLU A 20 -1.10 6.07 24.47
N ALA A 21 -1.26 6.03 23.16
CA ALA A 21 -0.56 6.91 22.24
C ALA A 21 -1.07 8.36 22.39
N THR A 22 -0.13 9.30 22.47
CA THR A 22 -0.45 10.72 22.39
C THR A 22 -1.03 11.06 21.02
N VAL A 23 -1.77 12.16 20.92
CA VAL A 23 -2.29 12.65 19.64
C VAL A 23 -1.19 12.76 18.58
N ARG A 24 0.00 13.24 18.97
CA ARG A 24 1.14 13.37 18.05
C ARG A 24 1.65 12.02 17.56
N GLU A 25 1.77 11.03 18.45
CA GLU A 25 2.20 9.68 18.05
C GLU A 25 1.16 9.01 17.14
N LYS A 26 -0.13 9.19 17.41
CA LYS A 26 -1.20 8.69 16.52
C LYS A 26 -1.12 9.29 15.12
N VAL A 27 -0.92 10.60 15.04
CA VAL A 27 -0.70 11.29 13.76
C VAL A 27 0.58 10.78 13.08
N GLN A 28 1.67 10.60 13.82
CA GLN A 28 2.93 10.06 13.28
C GLN A 28 2.80 8.64 12.74
N LEU A 29 2.02 7.76 13.38
CA LEU A 29 1.75 6.41 12.86
C LEU A 29 1.13 6.42 11.46
N THR A 30 0.36 7.46 11.15
CA THR A 30 -0.30 7.59 9.84
C THR A 30 0.63 8.16 8.76
N ALA A 31 1.92 8.32 9.03
CA ALA A 31 2.88 8.80 8.04
C ALA A 31 4.19 8.00 8.05
N GLY A 32 4.90 8.05 6.92
CA GLY A 32 6.27 7.56 6.84
C GLY A 32 7.17 8.30 7.83
N HIS A 33 8.07 7.55 8.47
CA HIS A 33 9.15 8.11 9.27
C HIS A 33 10.23 8.72 8.38
N ASP A 34 10.58 7.98 7.33
CA ASP A 34 11.54 8.36 6.30
C ASP A 34 11.04 7.87 4.94
N PHE A 35 11.94 7.78 3.96
CA PHE A 35 11.59 7.36 2.61
C PHE A 35 11.02 5.94 2.52
N TRP A 36 11.35 5.03 3.46
CA TRP A 36 11.06 3.60 3.36
C TRP A 36 10.37 3.00 4.58
N HIS A 37 10.26 3.72 5.69
CA HIS A 37 9.87 3.14 6.97
C HIS A 37 8.61 3.77 7.55
N THR A 38 7.77 2.96 8.23
CA THR A 38 6.71 3.48 9.10
C THR A 38 7.27 4.05 10.40
N ALA A 39 6.56 4.97 11.04
CA ALA A 39 6.92 5.47 12.36
C ALA A 39 6.85 4.38 13.45
N PRO A 40 7.94 4.13 14.20
CA PRO A 40 7.91 3.28 15.39
C PRO A 40 7.40 4.05 16.61
N ILE A 41 6.89 3.32 17.61
CA ILE A 41 6.65 3.84 18.97
C ILE A 41 7.27 2.85 19.97
N PRO A 42 8.58 2.98 20.28
CA PRO A 42 9.28 2.00 21.10
C PRO A 42 8.68 1.80 22.51
N ARG A 43 8.18 2.87 23.15
CA ARG A 43 7.56 2.80 24.48
C ARG A 43 6.27 1.96 24.52
N LEU A 44 5.64 1.77 23.36
CA LEU A 44 4.43 0.97 23.19
C LEU A 44 4.70 -0.31 22.37
N SER A 45 5.98 -0.66 22.19
CA SER A 45 6.41 -1.83 21.42
C SER A 45 5.90 -1.88 19.98
N VAL A 46 5.71 -0.72 19.34
CA VAL A 46 5.37 -0.62 17.92
C VAL A 46 6.66 -0.58 17.10
N PRO A 47 7.00 -1.64 16.33
CA PRO A 47 8.18 -1.64 15.49
C PRO A 47 7.95 -0.84 14.20
N SER A 48 9.03 -0.59 13.47
CA SER A 48 8.98 0.02 12.15
C SER A 48 8.94 -1.04 11.05
N ILE A 49 8.12 -0.81 10.03
CA ILE A 49 8.01 -1.66 8.85
C ILE A 49 8.74 -1.00 7.70
N LYS A 50 9.61 -1.77 7.05
CA LYS A 50 10.36 -1.35 5.87
C LYS A 50 9.65 -1.74 4.58
N PHE A 51 9.35 -0.75 3.75
CA PHE A 51 8.91 -0.90 2.37
C PHE A 51 10.11 -0.93 1.41
N SER A 52 9.94 -1.58 0.26
CA SER A 52 10.92 -1.50 -0.81
C SER A 52 10.27 -1.70 -2.17
N ASP A 53 10.61 -0.84 -3.13
CA ASP A 53 10.32 -1.08 -4.54
C ASP A 53 11.07 -2.30 -5.05
N GLY A 54 10.65 -2.90 -6.15
CA GLY A 54 9.44 -2.66 -6.93
C GLY A 54 9.09 -3.91 -7.74
N PRO A 55 8.18 -3.81 -8.72
CA PRO A 55 7.45 -4.97 -9.21
C PRO A 55 8.27 -6.02 -9.99
N ASN A 56 9.54 -5.75 -10.29
CA ASN A 56 10.46 -6.69 -10.94
C ASN A 56 11.78 -6.91 -10.16
N GLY A 57 11.80 -6.64 -8.86
CA GLY A 57 12.96 -6.90 -8.01
C GLY A 57 12.92 -6.06 -6.74
N VAL A 58 13.58 -6.48 -5.67
CA VAL A 58 13.59 -5.70 -4.41
C VAL A 58 14.84 -4.82 -4.39
N ARG A 59 14.70 -3.50 -4.41
CA ARG A 59 15.83 -2.55 -4.50
C ARG A 59 16.53 -2.34 -3.16
N GLY A 60 15.79 -2.39 -2.06
CA GLY A 60 16.23 -1.95 -0.73
C GLY A 60 15.95 -0.48 -0.48
N SER A 61 16.77 0.15 0.37
CA SER A 61 16.54 1.50 0.92
C SER A 61 17.41 2.61 0.31
N LYS A 62 18.18 2.31 -0.73
CA LYS A 62 19.07 3.29 -1.38
C LYS A 62 18.98 3.14 -2.89
N PHE A 63 19.04 4.26 -3.60
CA PHE A 63 19.17 4.29 -5.07
C PHE A 63 20.64 4.27 -5.49
N PHE A 64 21.45 5.16 -4.89
CA PHE A 64 22.89 5.19 -5.07
C PHE A 64 23.56 4.21 -4.11
N ASP A 65 24.57 3.46 -4.59
CA ASP A 65 25.27 2.43 -3.81
C ASP A 65 24.30 1.42 -3.18
N SER A 66 23.34 0.96 -3.99
CA SER A 66 22.33 -0.01 -3.56
C SER A 66 22.95 -1.40 -3.40
N VAL A 67 22.51 -2.14 -2.38
CA VAL A 67 22.85 -3.56 -2.25
C VAL A 67 22.37 -4.33 -3.50
N PRO A 68 23.25 -5.07 -4.20
CA PRO A 68 22.87 -5.86 -5.38
C PRO A 68 21.65 -6.75 -5.11
N GLY A 69 20.80 -6.94 -6.11
CA GLY A 69 19.57 -7.73 -5.96
C GLY A 69 19.18 -8.40 -7.26
N VAL A 70 18.19 -9.30 -7.16
CA VAL A 70 17.65 -10.01 -8.31
C VAL A 70 16.67 -9.12 -9.06
N CYS A 71 16.96 -8.89 -10.35
CA CYS A 71 16.05 -8.25 -11.29
C CYS A 71 15.39 -9.33 -12.16
N ILE A 72 14.10 -9.59 -11.92
CA ILE A 72 13.29 -10.49 -12.75
C ILE A 72 12.78 -9.73 -13.99
N PRO A 73 12.24 -10.41 -15.03
CA PRO A 73 11.63 -9.73 -16.16
C PRO A 73 10.57 -8.71 -15.74
N CYS A 74 10.42 -7.64 -16.52
CA CYS A 74 9.41 -6.61 -16.26
C CYS A 74 7.97 -7.13 -16.40
N GLY A 75 7.00 -6.35 -15.90
CA GLY A 75 5.59 -6.75 -15.86
C GLY A 75 5.05 -7.22 -17.20
N SER A 76 5.34 -6.50 -18.30
CA SER A 76 4.84 -6.88 -19.63
C SER A 76 5.46 -8.17 -20.14
N GLY A 77 6.74 -8.42 -19.83
CA GLY A 77 7.41 -9.68 -20.11
C GLY A 77 6.84 -10.85 -19.30
N LEU A 78 6.55 -10.63 -18.01
CA LEU A 78 5.87 -11.62 -17.17
C LEU A 78 4.43 -11.88 -17.67
N GLY A 79 3.72 -10.83 -18.08
CA GLY A 79 2.38 -10.88 -18.66
C GLY A 79 2.32 -11.78 -19.90
N ALA A 80 3.31 -11.64 -20.79
CA ALA A 80 3.43 -12.44 -22.01
C ALA A 80 3.65 -13.94 -21.77
N THR A 81 3.96 -14.38 -20.54
CA THR A 81 4.10 -15.81 -20.23
C THR A 81 2.76 -16.53 -20.08
N TRP A 82 1.67 -15.80 -19.75
CA TRP A 82 0.36 -16.38 -19.39
C TRP A 82 0.45 -17.48 -18.31
N ASN A 83 1.52 -17.50 -17.51
CA ASN A 83 1.88 -18.63 -16.67
C ASN A 83 1.69 -18.31 -15.18
N LYS A 84 0.50 -18.66 -14.68
CA LYS A 84 0.11 -18.52 -13.26
C LYS A 84 1.12 -19.15 -12.29
N THR A 85 1.63 -20.33 -12.61
CA THR A 85 2.57 -21.06 -11.76
C THR A 85 3.92 -20.34 -11.69
N LEU A 86 4.39 -19.84 -12.84
CA LEU A 86 5.62 -19.05 -12.91
C LEU A 86 5.52 -17.74 -12.13
N LEU A 87 4.40 -17.00 -12.24
CA LEU A 87 4.20 -15.77 -11.47
C LEU A 87 4.17 -16.02 -9.97
N LYS A 88 3.59 -17.13 -9.52
CA LYS A 88 3.66 -17.53 -8.10
C LYS A 88 5.08 -17.83 -7.66
N ALA A 89 5.86 -18.55 -8.48
CA ALA A 89 7.26 -18.83 -8.19
C ALA A 89 8.11 -17.55 -8.15
N ALA A 90 7.87 -16.60 -9.07
CA ALA A 90 8.50 -15.29 -9.05
C ALA A 90 8.18 -14.51 -7.77
N GLY A 91 6.93 -14.59 -7.29
CA GLY A 91 6.55 -14.00 -6.01
C GLY A 91 7.29 -14.59 -4.81
N VAL A 92 7.48 -15.91 -4.77
CA VAL A 92 8.28 -16.57 -3.72
C VAL A 92 9.72 -16.06 -3.72
N LEU A 93 10.33 -15.95 -4.91
CA LEU A 93 11.68 -15.39 -5.07
C LEU A 93 11.76 -13.93 -4.57
N LEU A 94 10.78 -13.10 -4.92
CA LEU A 94 10.73 -11.71 -4.47
C LEU A 94 10.59 -11.60 -2.94
N SER A 95 9.84 -12.49 -2.30
CA SER A 95 9.79 -12.52 -0.82
C SER A 95 11.12 -12.94 -0.20
N GLN A 96 11.88 -13.83 -0.83
CA GLN A 96 13.24 -14.15 -0.37
C GLN A 96 14.16 -12.92 -0.48
N GLU A 97 14.10 -12.18 -1.59
CA GLU A 97 14.82 -10.92 -1.76
C GLU A 97 14.42 -9.86 -0.73
N CYS A 98 13.13 -9.77 -0.38
CA CYS A 98 12.65 -8.92 0.70
C CYS A 98 13.37 -9.25 2.02
N LYS A 99 13.46 -10.53 2.39
CA LYS A 99 14.15 -10.98 3.62
C LYS A 99 15.62 -10.59 3.60
N VAL A 100 16.34 -10.84 2.50
CA VAL A 100 17.76 -10.49 2.35
C VAL A 100 17.98 -8.98 2.55
N LYS A 101 17.03 -8.15 2.12
CA LYS A 101 17.12 -6.68 2.22
C LYS A 101 16.46 -6.11 3.48
N GLY A 102 15.99 -6.96 4.39
CA GLY A 102 15.25 -6.59 5.59
C GLY A 102 13.94 -5.84 5.30
N ALA A 103 13.42 -5.96 4.07
CA ALA A 103 12.15 -5.38 3.67
C ALA A 103 11.00 -6.29 4.10
N HIS A 104 9.94 -5.68 4.63
CA HIS A 104 8.75 -6.38 5.10
C HIS A 104 7.63 -6.30 4.06
N ALA A 105 7.59 -5.21 3.28
CA ALA A 105 6.56 -4.95 2.28
C ALA A 105 7.18 -4.62 0.92
N TRP A 106 6.74 -5.35 -0.09
CA TRP A 106 7.16 -5.21 -1.48
C TRP A 106 6.17 -4.31 -2.23
N LEU A 107 6.66 -3.24 -2.83
CA LEU A 107 5.84 -2.27 -3.57
C LEU A 107 5.51 -2.79 -4.98
N GLY A 108 4.67 -3.81 -5.03
CA GLY A 108 4.16 -4.43 -6.24
C GLY A 108 3.06 -5.47 -5.94
N PRO A 109 2.44 -6.03 -6.99
CA PRO A 109 2.71 -5.76 -8.40
C PRO A 109 2.06 -4.45 -8.88
N THR A 110 2.46 -4.00 -10.08
CA THR A 110 1.82 -2.89 -10.78
C THR A 110 0.82 -3.44 -11.80
N VAL A 111 -0.43 -2.96 -11.79
CA VAL A 111 -1.53 -3.49 -12.62
C VAL A 111 -2.31 -2.40 -13.36
N ASN A 112 -1.67 -1.25 -13.60
CA ASN A 112 -2.26 -0.20 -14.44
C ASN A 112 -2.45 -0.72 -15.87
N THR A 113 -3.44 -0.17 -16.58
CA THR A 113 -3.84 -0.70 -17.89
C THR A 113 -2.96 -0.12 -18.98
N HIS A 114 -2.53 -0.94 -19.94
CA HIS A 114 -1.86 -0.44 -21.14
C HIS A 114 -2.88 0.21 -22.10
N ARG A 115 -3.48 1.34 -21.68
CA ARG A 115 -4.42 2.11 -22.51
C ARG A 115 -3.76 2.62 -23.81
N SER A 116 -2.48 2.98 -23.72
CA SER A 116 -1.67 3.48 -24.81
C SER A 116 -0.30 2.81 -24.78
N PRO A 117 0.28 2.47 -25.94
CA PRO A 117 1.64 1.92 -26.01
C PRO A 117 2.72 2.94 -25.62
N LEU A 118 2.36 4.22 -25.50
CA LEU A 118 3.28 5.31 -25.16
C LEU A 118 3.39 5.59 -23.65
N ASN A 119 2.70 4.83 -22.80
CA ASN A 119 2.82 5.00 -21.36
C ASN A 119 4.26 4.66 -20.91
N GLY A 120 4.96 5.64 -20.33
CA GLY A 120 6.34 5.46 -19.85
C GLY A 120 6.51 4.37 -18.79
N ARG A 121 5.44 3.98 -18.08
CA ARG A 121 5.43 2.85 -17.13
C ARG A 121 4.66 1.62 -17.61
N GLY A 122 4.32 1.57 -18.90
CA GLY A 122 3.66 0.39 -19.49
C GLY A 122 4.46 -0.89 -19.28
N PHE A 123 5.80 -0.83 -19.36
CA PHE A 123 6.65 -2.01 -19.11
C PHE A 123 6.48 -2.62 -17.71
N GLU A 124 6.02 -1.83 -16.73
CA GLU A 124 5.90 -2.23 -15.33
C GLU A 124 4.61 -3.01 -15.04
N SER A 125 3.58 -2.85 -15.86
CA SER A 125 2.28 -3.54 -15.73
C SER A 125 2.19 -4.74 -16.66
N PHE A 126 1.18 -5.60 -16.47
CA PHE A 126 1.11 -6.89 -17.16
C PHE A 126 0.57 -6.82 -18.58
N SER A 127 -0.59 -6.15 -18.79
CA SER A 127 -1.31 -6.21 -20.06
C SER A 127 -2.30 -5.05 -20.24
N GLU A 128 -2.78 -4.88 -21.47
CA GLU A 128 -4.00 -4.12 -21.77
C GLU A 128 -5.28 -4.87 -21.33
N ASP A 129 -5.21 -6.20 -21.21
CA ASP A 129 -6.34 -7.02 -20.77
C ASP A 129 -6.47 -7.03 -19.23
N PRO A 130 -7.61 -6.59 -18.68
CA PRO A 130 -7.80 -6.49 -17.23
C PRO A 130 -7.88 -7.85 -16.53
N PHE A 131 -8.40 -8.89 -17.21
CA PHE A 131 -8.52 -10.21 -16.63
C PHE A 131 -7.15 -10.87 -16.46
N LEU A 132 -6.33 -10.88 -17.50
CA LEU A 132 -4.95 -11.36 -17.48
C LEU A 132 -4.16 -10.64 -16.39
N SER A 133 -4.23 -9.31 -16.37
CA SER A 133 -3.52 -8.49 -15.38
C SER A 133 -3.93 -8.84 -13.95
N GLY A 134 -5.23 -8.95 -13.68
CA GLY A 134 -5.75 -9.30 -12.36
C GLY A 134 -5.38 -10.72 -11.90
N ILE A 135 -5.46 -11.71 -12.79
CA ILE A 135 -5.14 -13.10 -12.46
C ILE A 135 -3.64 -13.31 -12.23
N LEU A 136 -2.78 -12.70 -13.05
CA LEU A 136 -1.33 -12.79 -12.85
C LEU A 136 -0.89 -12.04 -11.60
N ALA A 137 -1.47 -10.86 -11.33
CA ALA A 137 -1.26 -10.12 -10.10
C ALA A 137 -1.62 -10.94 -8.86
N ALA A 138 -2.78 -11.62 -8.88
CA ALA A 138 -3.17 -12.50 -7.79
C ALA A 138 -2.12 -13.57 -7.49
N LYS A 139 -1.51 -14.17 -8.51
CA LYS A 139 -0.52 -15.24 -8.33
C LYS A 139 0.82 -14.77 -7.82
N ILE A 140 1.33 -13.63 -8.28
CA ILE A 140 2.56 -13.07 -7.72
C ILE A 140 2.35 -12.59 -6.28
N ILE A 141 1.18 -12.01 -5.96
CA ILE A 141 0.79 -11.66 -4.58
C ILE A 141 0.76 -12.89 -3.68
N GLU A 142 0.10 -13.98 -4.11
CA GLU A 142 0.10 -15.25 -3.37
C GLU A 142 1.52 -15.75 -3.09
N GLY A 143 2.42 -15.66 -4.08
CA GLY A 143 3.82 -16.04 -3.93
C GLY A 143 4.56 -15.20 -2.89
N VAL A 144 4.49 -13.87 -3.01
CA VAL A 144 5.16 -12.94 -2.08
C VAL A 144 4.68 -13.14 -0.65
N GLN A 145 3.36 -13.21 -0.45
CA GLN A 145 2.77 -13.35 0.88
C GLN A 145 2.97 -14.74 1.48
N SER A 146 3.10 -15.79 0.66
CA SER A 146 3.47 -17.13 1.15
C SER A 146 4.88 -17.18 1.76
N GLY A 147 5.77 -16.28 1.35
CA GLY A 147 7.09 -16.12 1.95
C GLY A 147 7.10 -15.24 3.22
N GLY A 148 5.97 -14.64 3.58
CA GLY A 148 5.81 -13.75 4.75
C GLY A 148 6.31 -12.33 4.50
N SER A 149 6.22 -11.83 3.27
CA SER A 149 6.37 -10.41 2.95
C SER A 149 5.03 -9.88 2.47
N ALA A 150 4.66 -8.65 2.83
CA ALA A 150 3.44 -8.03 2.31
C ALA A 150 3.59 -7.65 0.83
N ALA A 151 2.52 -7.82 0.05
CA ALA A 151 2.41 -7.23 -1.28
C ALA A 151 1.60 -5.93 -1.21
N VAL A 152 2.06 -4.91 -1.94
CA VAL A 152 1.37 -3.60 -2.06
C VAL A 152 0.93 -3.41 -3.51
N LEU A 153 -0.33 -3.69 -3.79
CA LEU A 153 -0.91 -3.60 -5.13
C LEU A 153 -1.02 -2.14 -5.58
N LYS A 154 -0.54 -1.82 -6.79
CA LYS A 154 -0.45 -0.42 -7.26
C LYS A 154 -0.72 -0.24 -8.76
N HIS A 155 -1.01 0.97 -9.25
CA HIS A 155 -1.40 2.19 -8.51
C HIS A 155 -2.90 2.38 -8.68
N PHE A 156 -3.62 2.47 -7.57
CA PHE A 156 -5.08 2.51 -7.53
C PHE A 156 -5.61 3.95 -7.66
N VAL A 157 -6.17 4.37 -8.79
CA VAL A 157 -6.37 3.65 -10.06
C VAL A 157 -6.08 4.59 -11.25
N ALA A 158 -6.07 4.05 -12.46
CA ALA A 158 -6.02 4.81 -13.72
C ALA A 158 -4.77 5.70 -13.91
N ASN A 159 -3.64 5.29 -13.35
CA ASN A 159 -2.34 5.93 -13.56
C ASN A 159 -1.67 5.41 -14.84
N ASP A 160 -2.30 5.64 -15.98
CA ASP A 160 -1.94 5.02 -17.27
C ASP A 160 -1.17 5.97 -18.21
N GLN A 161 -0.67 7.09 -17.68
CA GLN A 161 0.24 8.01 -18.36
C GLN A 161 1.19 8.69 -17.35
N GLU A 162 2.43 8.94 -17.76
CA GLU A 162 3.40 9.64 -16.91
C GLU A 162 3.36 11.17 -17.08
N THR A 163 2.95 11.65 -18.26
CA THR A 163 2.80 13.09 -18.54
C THR A 163 1.80 13.69 -17.55
N GLU A 164 2.28 14.65 -16.75
CA GLU A 164 1.48 15.35 -15.75
C GLU A 164 0.75 14.41 -14.77
N LYS A 165 1.29 13.22 -14.47
CA LYS A 165 0.61 12.21 -13.65
C LYS A 165 0.12 12.70 -12.28
N ARG A 166 0.71 13.78 -11.75
CA ARG A 166 0.32 14.42 -10.47
C ARG A 166 -0.78 15.46 -10.59
N SER A 167 -1.20 15.85 -11.79
CA SER A 167 -2.20 16.91 -12.01
C SER A 167 -3.30 16.51 -12.99
N VAL A 168 -3.04 15.53 -13.86
CA VAL A 168 -3.98 15.06 -14.87
C VAL A 168 -5.27 14.55 -14.23
N ASP A 169 -6.39 14.94 -14.83
CA ASP A 169 -7.70 14.41 -14.52
C ASP A 169 -8.14 13.39 -15.56
N VAL A 170 -8.30 12.14 -15.11
CA VAL A 170 -8.77 11.05 -15.95
C VAL A 170 -10.29 11.08 -15.98
N VAL A 171 -10.83 11.61 -17.07
CA VAL A 171 -12.26 11.63 -17.36
C VAL A 171 -12.65 10.32 -18.02
N ILE A 172 -13.39 9.49 -17.29
CA ILE A 172 -13.73 8.12 -17.68
C ILE A 172 -15.15 7.78 -17.25
N SER A 173 -15.88 7.01 -18.08
CA SER A 173 -17.21 6.51 -17.73
C SER A 173 -17.14 5.44 -16.66
N ASP A 174 -18.17 5.35 -15.81
CA ASP A 174 -18.23 4.34 -14.74
C ASP A 174 -18.09 2.91 -15.27
N ARG A 175 -18.64 2.66 -16.47
CA ARG A 175 -18.52 1.36 -17.14
C ARG A 175 -17.06 1.03 -17.43
N ALA A 176 -16.32 1.92 -18.09
CA ALA A 176 -14.92 1.68 -18.41
C ALA A 176 -14.07 1.61 -17.12
N LEU A 177 -14.34 2.50 -16.16
CA LEU A 177 -13.67 2.50 -14.86
C LEU A 177 -13.81 1.14 -14.16
N ARG A 178 -15.02 0.57 -14.10
CA ARG A 178 -15.31 -0.71 -13.47
C ARG A 178 -14.80 -1.92 -14.28
N GLU A 179 -15.05 -1.96 -15.58
CA GLU A 179 -14.77 -3.13 -16.43
C GLU A 179 -13.29 -3.23 -16.84
N ILE A 180 -12.56 -2.11 -16.93
CA ILE A 180 -11.17 -2.08 -17.42
C ILE A 180 -10.19 -1.75 -16.30
N TYR A 181 -10.33 -0.59 -15.66
CA TYR A 181 -9.26 -0.07 -14.79
C TYR A 181 -9.31 -0.62 -13.37
N LEU A 182 -10.51 -0.84 -12.84
CA LEU A 182 -10.74 -1.40 -11.51
C LEU A 182 -10.74 -2.93 -11.50
N LEU A 183 -11.13 -3.58 -12.60
CA LEU A 183 -11.21 -5.04 -12.68
C LEU A 183 -9.90 -5.78 -12.30
N PRO A 184 -8.68 -5.38 -12.74
CA PRO A 184 -7.47 -6.07 -12.30
C PRO A 184 -7.26 -5.96 -10.79
N PHE A 185 -7.60 -4.82 -10.18
CA PHE A 185 -7.56 -4.66 -8.72
C PHE A 185 -8.59 -5.53 -8.02
N GLN A 186 -9.82 -5.58 -8.53
CA GLN A 186 -10.88 -6.41 -7.96
C GLN A 186 -10.50 -7.90 -7.97
N LEU A 187 -9.94 -8.38 -9.08
CA LEU A 187 -9.48 -9.77 -9.22
C LEU A 187 -8.29 -10.05 -8.30
N ALA A 188 -7.30 -9.15 -8.25
CA ALA A 188 -6.14 -9.28 -7.38
C ALA A 188 -6.55 -9.26 -5.89
N LEU A 189 -7.48 -8.40 -5.49
CA LEU A 189 -8.03 -8.36 -4.13
C LEU A 189 -8.78 -9.65 -3.78
N ARG A 190 -9.61 -10.15 -4.71
CA ARG A 190 -10.41 -11.36 -4.48
C ARG A 190 -9.56 -12.62 -4.36
N TYR A 191 -8.60 -12.80 -5.27
CA TYR A 191 -7.86 -14.05 -5.41
C TYR A 191 -6.46 -14.00 -4.79
N GLY A 192 -5.78 -12.85 -4.83
CA GLY A 192 -4.45 -12.65 -4.26
C GLY A 192 -4.46 -12.15 -2.81
N LYS A 193 -5.47 -11.35 -2.44
CA LYS A 193 -5.62 -10.73 -1.11
C LYS A 193 -4.35 -9.97 -0.66
N PRO A 194 -3.90 -8.94 -1.42
CA PRO A 194 -2.74 -8.15 -1.05
C PRO A 194 -2.95 -7.49 0.33
N ASP A 195 -1.87 -7.36 1.08
CA ASP A 195 -1.88 -6.76 2.42
C ASP A 195 -2.05 -5.24 2.39
N ALA A 196 -1.72 -4.62 1.26
CA ALA A 196 -1.89 -3.19 1.05
C ALA A 196 -2.24 -2.83 -0.40
N VAL A 197 -2.82 -1.64 -0.57
CA VAL A 197 -3.06 -0.98 -1.86
C VAL A 197 -2.43 0.41 -1.81
N MET A 198 -1.74 0.79 -2.89
CA MET A 198 -1.16 2.12 -3.06
C MET A 198 -2.03 2.95 -4.00
N SER A 199 -2.48 4.13 -3.56
CA SER A 199 -3.25 5.05 -4.38
C SER A 199 -2.40 5.73 -5.45
N SER A 200 -2.98 6.00 -6.62
CA SER A 200 -2.33 6.75 -7.70
C SER A 200 -2.13 8.24 -7.37
N TYR A 201 -1.26 8.87 -8.15
CA TYR A 201 -1.06 10.34 -8.13
C TYR A 201 -2.21 11.13 -8.76
N ASN A 202 -2.77 10.63 -9.86
CA ASN A 202 -3.68 11.37 -10.71
C ASN A 202 -5.06 11.59 -10.06
N LYS A 203 -5.87 12.40 -10.73
CA LYS A 203 -7.29 12.51 -10.45
C LYS A 203 -8.09 11.54 -11.31
N VAL A 204 -9.24 11.14 -10.81
CA VAL A 204 -10.29 10.46 -11.56
C VAL A 204 -11.58 11.24 -11.32
N GLN A 205 -12.23 11.68 -12.40
CA GLN A 205 -13.45 12.49 -12.34
C GLN A 205 -13.32 13.71 -11.41
N GLY A 206 -12.20 14.43 -11.51
CA GLY A 206 -11.93 15.69 -10.81
C GLY A 206 -11.31 15.57 -9.42
N MET A 207 -11.22 14.36 -8.85
CA MET A 207 -10.73 14.13 -7.48
C MET A 207 -9.44 13.31 -7.46
N HIS A 208 -8.45 13.72 -6.66
CA HIS A 208 -7.23 12.92 -6.47
C HIS A 208 -7.57 11.54 -5.88
N CYS A 209 -6.91 10.50 -6.39
CA CYS A 209 -7.19 9.13 -5.95
C CYS A 209 -6.98 8.94 -4.43
N SER A 210 -5.98 9.63 -3.86
CA SER A 210 -5.66 9.60 -2.42
C SER A 210 -6.71 10.29 -1.53
N GLU A 211 -7.70 10.96 -2.11
CA GLU A 211 -8.74 11.74 -1.41
C GLU A 211 -10.16 11.40 -1.86
N SER A 212 -10.28 10.44 -2.78
CA SER A 212 -11.56 10.03 -3.32
C SER A 212 -12.24 9.05 -2.37
N LYS A 213 -13.23 9.52 -1.61
CA LYS A 213 -14.14 8.68 -0.80
C LYS A 213 -14.78 7.57 -1.63
N ASN A 214 -15.15 7.89 -2.87
CA ASN A 214 -15.73 6.91 -3.78
C ASN A 214 -14.76 5.75 -4.03
N LEU A 215 -13.51 6.04 -4.37
CA LEU A 215 -12.51 5.01 -4.66
C LEU A 215 -12.07 4.27 -3.40
N LEU A 216 -11.62 5.00 -2.37
CA LEU A 216 -10.93 4.41 -1.22
C LEU A 216 -11.88 3.83 -0.17
N ARG A 217 -13.06 4.41 0.03
CA ARG A 217 -14.01 3.95 1.05
C ARG A 217 -15.18 3.20 0.45
N ASP A 218 -15.85 3.80 -0.52
CA ASP A 218 -17.09 3.22 -1.04
C ASP A 218 -16.75 1.96 -1.87
N ILE A 219 -15.76 2.02 -2.78
CA ILE A 219 -15.35 0.86 -3.59
C ILE A 219 -14.46 -0.11 -2.79
N LEU A 220 -13.28 0.33 -2.33
CA LEU A 220 -12.34 -0.61 -1.68
C LEU A 220 -12.90 -1.18 -0.38
N ARG A 221 -13.27 -0.33 0.58
CA ARG A 221 -13.73 -0.79 1.90
C ARG A 221 -15.13 -1.38 1.88
N THR A 222 -16.09 -0.72 1.21
CA THR A 222 -17.51 -1.08 1.33
C THR A 222 -17.93 -2.12 0.30
N ASP A 223 -17.77 -1.82 -1.00
CA ASP A 223 -18.21 -2.73 -2.08
C ASP A 223 -17.38 -4.03 -2.09
N TRP A 224 -16.06 -3.91 -1.90
CA TRP A 224 -15.13 -5.05 -2.04
C TRP A 224 -14.66 -5.63 -0.70
N GLY A 225 -14.97 -4.99 0.43
CA GLY A 225 -14.61 -5.50 1.75
C GLY A 225 -13.11 -5.53 2.02
N PHE A 226 -12.30 -4.67 1.38
CA PHE A 226 -10.87 -4.62 1.61
C PHE A 226 -10.57 -4.15 3.04
N ASP A 227 -9.77 -4.90 3.79
CA ASP A 227 -9.41 -4.63 5.18
C ASP A 227 -7.89 -4.39 5.39
N GLY A 228 -7.10 -4.43 4.31
CA GLY A 228 -5.66 -4.17 4.32
C GLY A 228 -5.29 -2.69 4.41
N LEU A 229 -4.01 -2.34 4.31
CA LEU A 229 -3.55 -0.96 4.39
C LEU A 229 -3.80 -0.19 3.08
N ILE A 230 -4.32 1.04 3.13
CA ILE A 230 -4.33 1.96 1.99
C ILE A 230 -3.26 3.03 2.20
N MET A 231 -2.27 3.07 1.31
CA MET A 231 -1.15 4.02 1.38
C MET A 231 -1.10 4.94 0.16
N SER A 232 -0.48 6.10 0.29
CA SER A 232 -0.21 6.95 -0.87
C SER A 232 0.95 6.39 -1.68
N ASP A 233 0.99 6.71 -2.98
CA ASP A 233 2.28 6.79 -3.68
C ASP A 233 3.16 7.89 -3.02
N TRP A 234 4.45 7.90 -3.31
CA TRP A 234 5.42 8.80 -2.69
C TRP A 234 5.10 10.27 -2.99
N PHE A 235 4.75 11.06 -1.97
CA PHE A 235 4.25 12.44 -2.10
C PHE A 235 2.91 12.52 -2.86
N GLY A 236 2.14 11.43 -2.90
CA GLY A 236 0.84 11.33 -3.55
C GLY A 236 -0.36 11.74 -2.68
N THR A 237 -0.12 12.24 -1.47
CA THR A 237 -1.16 12.85 -0.62
C THR A 237 -1.31 14.33 -1.02
N CYS A 238 -2.53 14.84 -1.14
CA CYS A 238 -2.78 16.20 -1.65
C CYS A 238 -3.43 17.15 -0.63
N SER A 239 -3.81 16.65 0.55
CA SER A 239 -4.53 17.37 1.60
C SER A 239 -4.43 16.61 2.91
N THR A 240 -4.81 17.29 3.98
CA THR A 240 -4.84 16.73 5.33
C THR A 240 -6.19 16.05 5.60
N ASP A 241 -7.25 16.84 5.76
CA ASP A 241 -8.55 16.37 6.24
C ASP A 241 -9.30 15.51 5.21
N ALA A 242 -9.28 15.88 3.93
CA ALA A 242 -10.00 15.12 2.90
C ALA A 242 -9.38 13.72 2.70
N ALA A 243 -8.05 13.60 2.76
CA ALA A 243 -7.35 12.31 2.68
C ALA A 243 -7.71 11.37 3.85
N PHE A 244 -7.76 11.89 5.09
CA PHE A 244 -8.25 11.12 6.24
C PHE A 244 -9.71 10.68 6.03
N ALA A 245 -10.57 11.62 5.63
CA ALA A 245 -12.00 11.33 5.42
C ALA A 245 -12.27 10.37 4.25
N ALA A 246 -11.34 10.26 3.30
CA ALA A 246 -11.39 9.31 2.19
C ALA A 246 -10.99 7.88 2.60
N GLY A 247 -10.26 7.73 3.71
CA GLY A 247 -9.74 6.43 4.14
C GLY A 247 -8.32 6.13 3.67
N LEU A 248 -7.51 7.15 3.39
CA LEU A 248 -6.06 6.98 3.20
C LEU A 248 -5.42 6.72 4.56
N ASP A 249 -4.83 5.55 4.78
CA ASP A 249 -4.31 5.15 6.11
C ASP A 249 -2.88 5.62 6.34
N LEU A 250 -2.02 5.63 5.31
CA LEU A 250 -0.60 5.97 5.40
C LEU A 250 -0.15 6.95 4.31
N GLU A 251 0.38 8.11 4.70
CA GLU A 251 1.12 9.01 3.78
C GLU A 251 2.58 8.54 3.70
N MET A 252 3.09 8.37 2.48
CA MET A 252 4.52 8.16 2.23
C MET A 252 5.05 9.26 1.30
N PRO A 253 6.35 9.61 1.40
CA PRO A 253 7.31 9.24 2.44
C PRO A 253 7.25 10.15 3.67
N GLY A 254 8.13 9.90 4.65
CA GLY A 254 8.53 10.87 5.66
C GLY A 254 9.70 11.77 5.21
N PRO A 255 9.87 12.96 5.83
CA PRO A 255 8.96 13.58 6.79
C PRO A 255 7.68 14.09 6.10
N SER A 256 6.55 13.92 6.79
CA SER A 256 5.22 14.17 6.24
C SER A 256 4.89 15.66 6.06
N LEU A 257 4.21 15.98 4.96
CA LEU A 257 3.70 17.30 4.65
C LEU A 257 2.29 17.52 5.23
N HIS A 258 1.44 16.49 5.20
CA HIS A 258 0.02 16.62 5.54
C HIS A 258 -0.34 16.09 6.93
N ARG A 259 0.41 15.11 7.43
CA ARG A 259 0.20 14.37 8.69
C ARG A 259 1.26 14.70 9.73
N SER A 260 1.50 16.00 9.89
CA SER A 260 2.37 16.55 10.91
C SER A 260 1.67 17.74 11.57
N THR A 261 2.24 18.94 11.51
CA THR A 261 1.64 20.18 12.05
C THR A 261 0.27 20.46 11.44
N ALA A 262 0.08 20.18 10.15
CA ALA A 262 -1.19 20.42 9.46
C ALA A 262 -2.35 19.57 10.04
N ALA A 263 -2.11 18.30 10.35
CA ALA A 263 -3.10 17.43 10.99
C ALA A 263 -3.43 17.86 12.43
N LEU A 264 -2.43 18.28 13.20
CA LEU A 264 -2.66 18.79 14.56
C LEU A 264 -3.48 20.08 14.56
N LEU A 265 -3.24 20.98 13.60
CA LEU A 265 -4.06 22.19 13.42
C LEU A 265 -5.49 21.83 12.97
N ALA A 266 -5.63 20.90 12.04
CA ALA A 266 -6.95 20.45 11.59
C ALA A 266 -7.78 19.82 12.73
N LEU A 267 -7.14 19.09 13.65
CA LEU A 267 -7.78 18.57 14.87
C LEU A 267 -8.18 19.70 15.82
N SER A 268 -7.31 20.69 16.04
CA SER A 268 -7.58 21.76 17.02
C SER A 268 -8.73 22.68 16.62
N ILE A 269 -8.98 22.82 15.30
CA ILE A 269 -10.11 23.60 14.77
C ILE A 269 -11.34 22.73 14.42
N GLY A 270 -11.31 21.43 14.68
CA GLY A 270 -12.41 20.50 14.42
C GLY A 270 -12.64 20.13 12.95
N LYS A 271 -11.73 20.48 12.04
CA LYS A 271 -11.78 20.10 10.62
C LYS A 271 -11.48 18.62 10.41
N LEU A 272 -10.66 18.05 11.29
CA LEU A 272 -10.37 16.62 11.39
C LEU A 272 -10.89 16.11 12.73
N GLN A 273 -11.43 14.90 12.78
CA GLN A 273 -11.90 14.28 14.03
C GLN A 273 -10.91 13.22 14.51
N MET A 274 -10.76 13.08 15.82
CA MET A 274 -9.81 12.11 16.40
C MET A 274 -10.11 10.67 15.97
N LYS A 275 -11.39 10.33 15.79
CA LYS A 275 -11.83 9.02 15.29
C LYS A 275 -11.26 8.68 13.90
N ASP A 276 -11.04 9.67 13.04
CA ASP A 276 -10.55 9.46 11.68
C ASP A 276 -9.04 9.13 11.73
N VAL A 277 -8.31 9.80 12.63
CA VAL A 277 -6.90 9.51 12.92
C VAL A 277 -6.75 8.16 13.61
N ASP A 278 -7.61 7.83 14.59
CA ASP A 278 -7.61 6.54 15.29
C ASP A 278 -7.88 5.38 14.32
N ALA A 279 -8.81 5.56 13.36
CA ALA A 279 -9.10 4.57 12.34
C ALA A 279 -7.88 4.32 11.43
N ALA A 280 -7.27 5.38 10.90
CA ALA A 280 -6.07 5.28 10.06
C ALA A 280 -4.89 4.65 10.83
N ALA A 281 -4.63 5.11 12.06
CA ALA A 281 -3.57 4.57 12.91
C ALA A 281 -3.82 3.08 13.24
N SER A 282 -5.06 2.70 13.50
CA SER A 282 -5.43 1.29 13.73
C SER A 282 -5.15 0.42 12.52
N ASN A 283 -5.44 0.90 11.30
CA ASN A 283 -5.15 0.16 10.06
C ASN A 283 -3.64 -0.01 9.85
N VAL A 284 -2.85 1.04 10.12
CA VAL A 284 -1.38 0.93 10.13
C VAL A 284 -0.91 -0.09 11.18
N LEU A 285 -1.43 -0.04 12.40
CA LEU A 285 -1.06 -0.97 13.46
C LEU A 285 -1.44 -2.42 13.14
N ARG A 286 -2.59 -2.67 12.49
CA ARG A 286 -2.96 -4.02 12.00
C ARG A 286 -1.92 -4.53 10.99
N PHE A 287 -1.50 -3.67 10.06
CA PHE A 287 -0.47 -4.01 9.08
C PHE A 287 0.88 -4.31 9.76
N VAL A 288 1.31 -3.45 10.70
CA VAL A 288 2.53 -3.65 11.50
C VAL A 288 2.45 -4.95 12.31
N GLN A 289 1.34 -5.21 13.00
CA GLN A 289 1.14 -6.41 13.82
C GLN A 289 1.24 -7.68 12.96
N LYS A 290 0.61 -7.69 11.79
CA LYS A 290 0.63 -8.82 10.84
C LYS A 290 2.06 -9.18 10.44
N LEU A 291 2.87 -8.18 10.08
CA LEU A 291 4.24 -8.39 9.61
C LEU A 291 5.22 -8.67 10.76
N SER A 292 4.91 -8.20 11.98
CA SER A 292 5.72 -8.49 13.17
C SER A 292 5.61 -9.95 13.62
N ARG A 293 4.40 -10.55 13.54
CA ARG A 293 4.17 -11.97 13.87
C ARG A 293 4.97 -12.91 12.97
N GLN A 294 5.04 -12.59 11.68
CA GLN A 294 5.74 -13.39 10.67
C GLN A 294 7.26 -13.41 10.85
N SER A 295 7.81 -12.43 11.56
CA SER A 295 9.23 -12.36 11.93
C SER A 295 9.55 -13.14 13.21
N SER A 296 8.58 -13.30 14.13
CA SER A 296 8.77 -13.98 15.43
C SER A 296 8.55 -15.50 15.41
N GLU A 297 7.91 -16.03 14.37
CA GLU A 297 7.70 -17.48 14.18
C GLU A 297 8.89 -18.17 13.47
N ARG A 298 10.05 -17.51 13.42
CA ARG A 298 11.28 -17.98 12.78
C ARG A 298 12.47 -17.72 13.69
#